data_AF-A0A2J6X921-F1
#
_entry.id   AF-A0A2J6X921-F1
#
_cell.length_a   1.000
_cell.length_b   1.000
_cell.length_c   1.000
_cell.angle_alpha   90.00
_cell.angle_beta   90.00
_cell.angle_gamma   90.00
#
_symmetry.space_group_name_H-M   'P 1'
#
loop_
_entity.id
_entity.type
_entity.pdbx_description
1 polymer ?
#
loop_
_entity_poly.entity_id
_entity_poly.type
_entity_poly.pdbx_seq_one_letter_code
_entity_poly.pdbx_strand_id
1 'polypeptide(L)'
;MNLKKAEKLKELKSVDENPKKFKSDQEEVEFWDSHSFASIADEMPVSNLIPRKRKRMRPVSIRLPEDTIKDAMEISMSENIDYTALLRQIVIEGITVVKKKRETVNHIQNGEK
;
A
#
# COMPACT_ATOMS: atom_id res chain seq x y z
N MET A 1 -28.11 -8.13 -7.30
CA MET A 1 -27.46 -6.89 -7.77
C MET A 1 -27.95 -6.62 -9.19
N ASN A 2 -28.58 -5.46 -9.39
CA ASN A 2 -29.32 -5.11 -10.60
C ASN A 2 -28.35 -4.65 -11.70
N LEU A 3 -28.04 -5.52 -12.66
CA LEU A 3 -27.16 -5.26 -13.81
C LEU A 3 -27.83 -4.44 -14.93
N LYS A 4 -28.97 -3.78 -14.65
CA LYS A 4 -29.78 -3.08 -15.66
C LYS A 4 -29.62 -1.56 -15.70
N LYS A 5 -28.69 -0.98 -14.94
CA LYS A 5 -28.48 0.49 -14.88
C LYS A 5 -27.18 0.96 -15.54
N ALA A 6 -26.66 0.20 -16.50
CA ALA A 6 -25.58 0.66 -17.40
C ALA A 6 -26.14 1.45 -18.60
N GLU A 7 -27.39 1.92 -18.52
CA GLU A 7 -28.00 2.74 -19.56
C GLU A 7 -27.59 4.21 -19.35
N LYS A 8 -26.57 4.61 -20.12
CA LYS A 8 -26.13 6.00 -20.37
C LYS A 8 -25.60 6.76 -19.15
N LEU A 9 -24.35 6.48 -18.77
CA LEU A 9 -23.52 7.50 -18.14
C LEU A 9 -23.32 8.67 -19.11
N LYS A 10 -23.35 9.89 -18.60
CA LYS A 10 -23.03 11.09 -19.39
C LYS A 10 -21.51 11.21 -19.47
N GLU A 11 -20.96 11.19 -20.67
CA GLU A 11 -19.53 11.46 -20.89
C GLU A 11 -19.25 12.94 -20.64
N LEU A 12 -18.19 13.22 -19.89
CA LEU A 12 -17.66 14.58 -19.75
C LEU A 12 -17.04 15.04 -21.07
N LYS A 13 -17.26 16.28 -21.47
CA LYS A 13 -16.75 16.83 -22.73
C LYS A 13 -15.45 17.61 -22.58
N SER A 14 -15.11 18.01 -21.36
CA SER A 14 -13.89 18.75 -21.03
C SER A 14 -13.50 18.51 -19.58
N VAL A 15 -12.20 18.62 -19.29
CA VAL A 15 -11.62 18.58 -17.95
C VAL A 15 -12.22 19.66 -17.02
N ASP A 16 -12.70 20.78 -17.56
CA ASP A 16 -13.35 21.84 -16.78
C ASP A 16 -14.75 21.46 -16.25
N GLU A 17 -15.39 20.43 -16.82
CA GLU A 17 -16.66 19.91 -16.33
C GLU A 17 -16.48 19.06 -15.06
N ASN A 18 -15.25 18.65 -14.73
CA ASN A 18 -14.94 17.95 -13.49
C ASN A 18 -15.00 18.93 -12.30
N PRO A 19 -15.89 18.71 -11.30
CA PRO A 19 -16.02 19.60 -10.16
C PRO A 19 -14.70 19.71 -9.37
N LYS A 20 -14.18 20.93 -9.20
CA LYS A 20 -12.98 21.17 -8.39
C LYS A 20 -13.23 20.97 -6.88
N LYS A 21 -14.49 21.10 -6.45
CA LYS A 21 -14.98 20.87 -5.07
C LYS A 21 -16.45 20.45 -5.12
N PHE A 22 -16.79 19.34 -4.46
CA PHE A 22 -18.18 18.97 -4.18
C PHE A 22 -18.68 19.71 -2.93
N LYS A 23 -19.98 19.98 -2.85
CA LYS A 23 -20.57 20.65 -1.68
C LYS A 23 -20.90 19.65 -0.56
N SER A 24 -21.01 18.36 -0.90
CA SER A 24 -21.35 17.27 0.02
C SER A 24 -20.88 15.93 -0.56
N ASP A 25 -20.55 14.97 0.30
CA ASP A 25 -20.21 13.59 -0.08
C ASP A 25 -21.35 12.92 -0.86
N GLN A 26 -22.61 13.27 -0.57
CA GLN A 26 -23.77 12.73 -1.28
C GLN A 26 -23.85 13.22 -2.73
N GLU A 27 -23.48 14.48 -2.98
CA GLU A 27 -23.41 15.06 -4.33
C GLU A 27 -22.29 14.41 -5.15
N GLU A 28 -21.17 14.08 -4.49
CA GLU A 28 -20.05 13.39 -5.11
C GLU A 28 -20.46 11.98 -5.60
N VAL A 29 -21.14 11.21 -4.75
CA VAL A 29 -21.63 9.87 -5.12
C VAL A 29 -22.59 9.95 -6.32
N GLU A 30 -23.56 10.85 -6.28
CA GLU A 30 -24.54 11.02 -7.37
C GLU A 30 -23.89 11.47 -8.69
N PHE A 31 -22.84 12.29 -8.61
CA PHE A 31 -22.08 12.73 -9.76
C PHE A 31 -21.30 11.56 -10.40
N TRP A 32 -20.55 10.79 -9.61
CA TRP A 32 -19.79 9.63 -10.11
C TRP A 32 -20.67 8.47 -10.57
N ASP A 33 -21.86 8.31 -10.00
CA ASP A 33 -22.85 7.33 -10.44
C ASP A 33 -23.49 7.69 -11.80
N SER A 34 -23.39 8.95 -12.22
CA SER A 34 -24.06 9.46 -13.43
C SER A 34 -23.12 9.93 -14.54
N HIS A 35 -21.85 10.22 -14.24
CA HIS A 35 -20.87 10.74 -15.19
C HIS A 35 -19.70 9.78 -15.40
N SER A 36 -19.28 9.67 -16.66
CA SER A 36 -18.06 8.95 -17.07
C SER A 36 -16.99 9.96 -17.48
N PHE A 37 -15.75 9.71 -17.06
CA PHE A 37 -14.58 10.50 -17.43
C PHE A 37 -13.75 9.84 -18.56
N ALA A 38 -14.24 8.74 -19.14
CA ALA A 38 -13.48 7.95 -20.11
C ALA A 38 -13.07 8.76 -21.35
N SER A 39 -13.93 9.66 -21.81
CA SER A 39 -13.70 10.56 -22.96
C SER A 39 -12.57 11.58 -22.77
N ILE A 40 -12.30 12.01 -21.53
CA ILE A 40 -11.32 13.06 -21.21
C ILE A 40 -10.10 12.51 -20.46
N ALA A 41 -10.00 11.19 -20.29
CA ALA A 41 -8.95 10.56 -19.51
C ALA A 41 -7.54 10.88 -20.03
N ASP A 42 -7.38 11.01 -21.35
CA ASP A 42 -6.11 11.36 -22.00
C ASP A 42 -5.76 12.86 -21.87
N GLU A 43 -6.75 13.71 -21.62
CA GLU A 43 -6.57 15.15 -21.40
C GLU A 43 -6.35 15.51 -19.93
N MET A 44 -6.60 14.57 -19.01
CA MET A 44 -6.38 14.79 -17.59
C MET A 44 -4.90 15.02 -17.30
N PRO A 45 -4.57 15.98 -16.41
CA PRO A 45 -3.19 16.24 -16.05
C PRO A 45 -2.59 14.98 -15.43
N VAL A 46 -1.59 14.40 -16.10
CA VAL A 46 -0.82 13.28 -15.56
C VAL A 46 -0.21 13.77 -14.25
N SER A 47 -0.64 13.19 -13.13
CA SER A 47 -0.06 13.54 -11.85
C SER A 47 1.44 13.24 -11.92
N ASN A 48 2.30 14.23 -11.62
CA ASN A 48 3.75 14.06 -11.51
C ASN A 48 4.15 13.21 -10.29
N LEU A 49 3.28 12.28 -9.85
CA LEU A 49 3.60 11.27 -8.86
C LEU A 49 4.61 10.32 -9.48
N ILE A 50 5.89 10.68 -9.35
CA ILE A 50 7.01 9.80 -9.64
C ILE A 50 6.70 8.48 -8.91
N PRO A 51 6.44 7.37 -9.62
CA PRO A 51 6.12 6.12 -8.96
C PRO A 51 7.29 5.81 -8.03
N ARG A 52 7.01 5.70 -6.73
CA ARG A 52 8.03 5.51 -5.70
C ARG A 52 8.93 4.36 -6.15
N LYS A 53 10.19 4.67 -6.47
CA LYS A 53 11.14 3.68 -6.99
C LYS A 53 11.20 2.52 -6.01
N ARG A 54 10.68 1.36 -6.42
CA ARG A 54 10.69 0.16 -5.57
C ARG A 54 12.14 -0.10 -5.17
N LYS A 55 12.39 -0.21 -3.86
CA LYS A 55 13.73 -0.55 -3.37
C LYS A 55 14.11 -1.91 -3.96
N ARG A 56 15.27 -1.97 -4.62
CA ARG A 56 15.78 -3.25 -5.14
C ARG A 56 16.07 -4.17 -3.96
N MET A 57 15.46 -5.35 -3.97
CA MET A 57 15.76 -6.40 -3.02
C MET A 57 17.05 -7.12 -3.45
N ARG A 58 17.85 -7.55 -2.48
CA ARG A 58 19.02 -8.42 -2.72
C ARG A 58 18.71 -9.80 -2.17
N PRO A 59 18.99 -10.89 -2.90
CA PRO A 59 18.82 -12.24 -2.37
C PRO A 59 19.84 -12.47 -1.25
N VAL A 60 19.40 -13.13 -0.19
CA VAL A 60 20.24 -13.55 0.93
C VAL A 60 19.87 -14.99 1.27
N SER A 61 20.87 -15.84 1.51
CA SER A 61 20.68 -17.20 2.01
C SER A 61 21.02 -17.22 3.49
N ILE A 62 20.08 -17.70 4.32
CA ILE A 62 20.27 -17.91 5.76
C ILE A 62 19.98 -19.36 6.09
N ARG A 63 20.67 -19.91 7.09
CA ARG A 63 20.39 -21.25 7.60
C ARG A 63 19.49 -21.13 8.83
N LEU A 64 18.38 -21.86 8.83
CA LEU A 64 17.45 -21.96 9.94
C LEU A 64 17.26 -23.43 10.30
N PRO A 65 16.96 -23.77 11.57
CA PRO A 65 16.53 -25.10 11.93
C PRO A 65 15.27 -25.51 11.16
N GLU A 66 15.16 -26.79 10.82
CA GLU A 66 14.03 -27.34 10.06
C GLU A 66 12.68 -27.07 10.75
N ASP A 67 12.62 -27.25 12.07
CA ASP A 67 11.40 -27.05 12.84
C ASP A 67 10.93 -25.59 12.77
N THR A 68 11.86 -24.63 12.80
CA THR A 68 11.54 -23.20 12.64
C THR A 68 10.97 -22.88 11.26
N ILE A 69 11.43 -23.58 10.21
CA ILE A 69 10.88 -23.40 8.86
C ILE A 69 9.45 -23.95 8.80
N LYS A 70 9.18 -25.09 9.46
CA LYS A 70 7.84 -25.67 9.56
C LYS A 70 6.88 -24.75 10.31
N ASP A 71 7.29 -24.23 11.47
CA ASP A 71 6.49 -23.27 12.24
C ASP A 71 6.13 -22.03 11.41
N ALA A 72 7.11 -21.49 10.68
CA ALA A 72 6.87 -20.34 9.80
C ALA A 72 5.89 -20.65 8.67
N MET A 73 5.93 -21.85 8.09
CA MET A 73 4.97 -22.27 7.07
C MET A 73 3.56 -22.38 7.65
N GLU A 74 3.40 -23.00 8.82
CA GLU A 74 2.11 -23.16 9.49
C GLU A 74 1.47 -21.79 9.81
N ILE A 75 2.25 -20.87 10.39
CA ILE A 75 1.80 -19.50 10.68
C ILE A 75 1.40 -18.79 9.38
N SER A 76 2.20 -18.90 8.33
CA SER A 76 1.93 -18.24 7.04
C SER A 76 0.63 -18.73 6.39
N MET A 77 0.30 -20.01 6.54
CA MET A 77 -0.96 -20.59 6.07
C MET A 77 -2.15 -20.01 6.84
N SER A 78 -2.01 -19.84 8.16
CA SER A 78 -3.06 -19.23 9.00
C SER A 78 -3.32 -17.76 8.67
N GLU A 79 -2.30 -17.04 8.24
CA GLU A 79 -2.36 -15.62 7.86
C GLU A 79 -2.64 -15.38 6.37
N ASN A 80 -2.74 -16.45 5.57
CA ASN A 80 -2.93 -16.42 4.12
C ASN A 80 -1.87 -15.56 3.38
N ILE A 81 -0.61 -15.68 3.81
CA ILE A 81 0.55 -15.03 3.22
C ILE A 81 1.63 -16.05 2.87
N ASP A 82 2.54 -15.68 1.96
CA ASP A 82 3.69 -16.52 1.62
C ASP A 82 4.68 -16.59 2.81
N TYR A 83 5.21 -17.78 3.13
CA TYR A 83 6.15 -17.94 4.24
C TYR A 83 7.40 -17.05 4.10
N THR A 84 7.86 -16.78 2.88
CA THR A 84 8.97 -15.84 2.65
C THR A 84 8.59 -14.39 2.94
N ALA A 85 7.31 -14.03 2.80
CA ALA A 85 6.80 -12.71 3.17
C ALA A 85 6.74 -12.57 4.70
N LEU A 86 6.22 -13.60 5.40
CA LEU A 86 6.23 -13.68 6.85
C LEU A 86 7.65 -13.56 7.41
N LEU A 87 8.59 -14.37 6.90
CA LEU A 87 9.99 -14.33 7.32
C LEU A 87 10.62 -12.95 7.11
N ARG A 88 10.31 -12.27 6.01
CA ARG A 88 10.77 -10.90 5.77
C ARG A 88 10.23 -9.92 6.80
N GLN A 89 8.95 -10.03 7.15
CA GLN A 89 8.34 -9.20 8.17
C GLN A 89 9.00 -9.41 9.53
N ILE A 90 9.17 -10.66 9.96
CA ILE A 90 9.84 -11.02 11.23
C ILE A 90 11.26 -10.46 11.27
N VAL A 91 12.03 -10.57 10.18
CA VAL A 91 13.39 -10.01 10.12
C VAL A 91 13.39 -8.49 10.28
N ILE A 92 12.44 -7.78 9.65
CA ILE A 92 12.31 -6.33 9.77
C ILE A 92 11.98 -5.93 11.22
N GLU A 93 11.04 -6.63 11.85
CA GLU A 93 10.65 -6.42 13.24
C GLU A 93 11.84 -6.67 14.18
N GLY A 94 12.54 -7.80 14.03
CA GLY A 94 13.71 -8.14 14.82
C GLY A 94 14.83 -7.09 14.71
N ILE A 95 15.14 -6.63 13.50
CA ILE A 95 16.12 -5.55 13.29
C ILE A 95 15.67 -4.26 13.98
N THR A 96 14.39 -3.92 13.91
CA THR A 96 13.84 -2.71 14.53
C THR A 96 13.96 -2.75 16.05
N VAL A 97 13.65 -3.90 16.67
CA VAL A 97 13.82 -4.10 18.12
C VAL A 97 15.28 -3.99 18.52
N VAL A 98 16.19 -4.62 17.78
CA VAL A 98 17.64 -4.55 18.05
C VAL A 98 18.17 -3.12 17.92
N LYS A 99 17.73 -2.35 16.92
CA LYS A 99 18.10 -0.94 16.76
C LYS A 99 17.69 -0.10 17.97
N LYS A 100 16.42 -0.19 18.38
CA LYS A 100 15.92 0.52 19.57
C LYS A 100 16.70 0.17 20.84
N LYS A 101 17.01 -1.12 21.04
CA LYS A 101 17.85 -1.57 22.18
C LYS A 101 19.26 -0.97 22.15
N ARG A 102 19.88 -0.85 20.97
CA ARG A 102 21.23 -0.27 20.86
C ARG A 102 21.23 1.24 21.04
N GLU A 103 20.22 1.94 20.54
CA GLU A 103 20.08 3.40 20.70
C GLU A 103 19.93 3.81 22.17
N THR A 104 19.14 3.04 22.94
CA THR A 104 18.96 3.25 24.38
C THR A 104 20.24 2.97 25.17
N VAL A 105 20.95 1.89 24.88
CA VAL A 105 22.26 1.60 25.51
C VAL A 105 23.30 2.68 25.18
N ASN A 106 23.35 3.15 23.94
CA ASN A 106 24.28 4.21 23.54
C ASN A 106 23.95 5.57 24.16
N HIS A 107 22.67 5.88 24.43
CA HIS A 107 22.29 7.10 25.16
C HIS A 107 22.71 7.05 26.63
N ILE A 108 22.63 5.88 27.27
CA ILE A 108 23.08 5.70 28.66
C ILE A 108 24.60 5.89 28.75
N GLN A 109 25.37 5.30 27.83
CA GLN A 109 26.84 5.39 27.85
C GLN A 109 27.39 6.77 27.50
N ASN A 110 26.66 7.59 26.73
CA ASN A 110 27.08 8.95 26.37
C ASN A 110 26.53 10.04 27.31
N GLY A 111 25.59 9.70 28.20
CA GLY A 111 25.05 10.61 29.23
C GLY A 111 25.82 10.59 30.56
N GLU A 112 26.79 9.67 30.73
CA GLU A 112 27.67 9.58 31.90
C GLU A 112 29.06 10.23 31.68
N LYS A 113 29.20 11.08 30.66
CA LYS A 113 30.41 11.90 30.43
C LYS A 113 30.14 13.38 30.56
#